data_AF-A0AAN6VGS4-F1
#
_entry.id   AF-A0AAN6VGS4-F1
#
_cell.length_a   1.000
_cell.length_b   1.000
_cell.length_c   1.000
_cell.angle_alpha   90.00
_cell.angle_beta   90.00
_cell.angle_gamma   90.00
#
_symmetry.space_group_name_H-M   'P 1'
#
loop_
_entity.id
_entity.type
_entity.pdbx_description
1 polymer ?
#
loop_
_entity_poly.entity_id
_entity_poly.type
_entity_poly.pdbx_seq_one_letter_code
_entity_poly.pdbx_strand_id
1 'polypeptide(L)'
;MKPSLRLLLASAMPMTRGGGMTPGPMALLPPIYLYRRLFRAHRKHLPSEMRLLGDEYVRAEFRAHREVENPVHLIGFLTEWQLYAQKIEGDAWAGEKLDQGKVAKMSDEQLGQLYELMKAIQKSGTEGQGSES
;
A
#
# COMPACT_ATOMS: atom_id res chain seq x y z
N MET A 1 18.43 54.85 -8.23
CA MET A 1 18.87 54.31 -6.93
C MET A 1 18.81 52.79 -7.01
N LYS A 2 19.74 52.12 -6.32
CA LYS A 2 20.28 50.77 -6.58
C LYS A 2 19.24 49.62 -6.52
N PRO A 3 19.44 48.52 -7.30
CA PRO A 3 18.63 47.31 -7.22
C PRO A 3 19.07 46.42 -6.05
N SER A 4 18.15 45.64 -5.49
CA SER A 4 18.48 44.54 -4.56
C SER A 4 17.72 43.28 -4.93
N LEU A 5 18.36 42.45 -5.73
CA LEU A 5 18.14 41.01 -5.75
C LEU A 5 18.72 40.45 -4.43
N ARG A 6 17.91 39.74 -3.66
CA ARG A 6 18.41 38.82 -2.63
C ARG A 6 17.94 37.41 -2.96
N LEU A 7 18.85 36.71 -3.63
CA LEU A 7 18.93 35.26 -3.72
C LEU A 7 19.05 34.72 -2.29
N LEU A 8 18.05 34.00 -1.77
CA LEU A 8 18.19 33.27 -0.52
C LEU A 8 18.78 31.90 -0.84
N LEU A 9 20.02 31.72 -0.41
CA LEU A 9 20.83 30.52 -0.50
C LEU A 9 20.13 29.37 0.26
N ALA A 10 19.92 28.25 -0.40
CA ALA A 10 19.48 27.01 0.25
C ALA A 10 20.60 26.53 1.19
N SER A 11 20.30 26.52 2.50
CA SER A 11 21.18 25.89 3.50
C SER A 11 21.06 24.37 3.38
N ALA A 12 22.02 23.74 2.70
CA ALA A 12 22.20 22.30 2.76
C ALA A 12 22.71 21.91 4.16
N MET A 13 21.88 21.21 4.95
CA MET A 13 22.31 20.65 6.23
C MET A 13 23.13 19.38 5.98
N PRO A 14 24.21 19.13 6.76
CA PRO A 14 25.02 17.94 6.61
C PRO A 14 24.23 16.71 7.06
N MET A 15 24.14 15.70 6.19
CA MET A 15 23.69 14.35 6.54
C MET A 15 24.67 13.74 7.53
N THR A 16 24.26 13.67 8.80
CA THR A 16 24.89 12.76 9.76
C THR A 16 24.56 11.33 9.36
N ARG A 17 25.60 10.54 9.07
CA ARG A 17 25.50 9.09 8.90
C ARG A 17 25.66 8.45 10.28
N GLY A 18 24.56 7.95 10.84
CA GLY A 18 24.61 7.06 12.00
C GLY A 18 23.33 7.06 12.83
N GLY A 19 22.68 5.89 12.89
CA GLY A 19 21.72 5.56 13.93
C GLY A 19 20.28 5.45 13.44
N GLY A 20 19.80 4.20 13.32
CA GLY A 20 18.39 3.80 13.37
C GLY A 20 17.45 4.50 12.41
N MET A 21 17.03 3.80 11.36
CA MET A 21 15.90 4.19 10.52
C MET A 21 14.60 4.04 11.35
N THR A 22 14.39 4.89 12.36
CA THR A 22 13.04 5.14 12.83
C THR A 22 12.37 5.90 11.69
N PRO A 23 11.34 5.35 11.03
CA PRO A 23 10.59 6.13 10.07
C PRO A 23 10.02 7.31 10.86
N GLY A 24 10.50 8.52 10.57
CA GLY A 24 9.90 9.74 11.09
C GLY A 24 8.40 9.75 10.76
N PRO A 25 7.58 10.50 11.51
CA PRO A 25 6.14 10.50 11.33
C PRO A 25 5.83 10.75 9.85
N MET A 26 5.29 9.72 9.19
CA MET A 26 4.95 9.84 7.78
C MET A 26 3.91 10.93 7.65
N ALA A 27 4.22 11.97 6.88
CA ALA A 27 3.21 12.92 6.47
C ALA A 27 2.14 12.15 5.67
N LEU A 28 0.91 12.12 6.18
CA LEU A 28 -0.20 11.47 5.50
C LEU A 28 -0.57 12.27 4.25
N LEU A 29 -0.68 11.58 3.13
CA LEU A 29 -1.15 12.18 1.89
C LEU A 29 -2.66 12.48 1.99
N PRO A 30 -3.12 13.63 1.46
CA PRO A 30 -4.55 13.87 1.38
C PRO A 30 -5.23 12.83 0.46
N PRO A 31 -6.52 12.50 0.67
CA PRO A 31 -7.17 11.35 0.04
C PRO A 31 -7.03 11.28 -1.48
N ILE A 32 -7.21 12.39 -2.20
CA ILE A 32 -7.14 12.43 -3.67
C ILE A 32 -5.71 12.13 -4.17
N TYR A 33 -4.69 12.60 -3.46
CA TYR A 33 -3.30 12.34 -3.82
C TYR A 33 -2.92 10.88 -3.59
N LEU A 34 -3.36 10.32 -2.47
CA LEU A 34 -3.16 8.91 -2.14
C LEU A 34 -3.88 8.00 -3.15
N TYR A 35 -5.15 8.29 -3.44
CA TYR A 35 -5.94 7.59 -4.45
C TYR A 35 -5.20 7.53 -5.79
N ARG A 36 -4.72 8.68 -6.31
CA ARG A 36 -3.97 8.73 -7.57
C ARG A 36 -2.62 8.01 -7.50
N ARG A 37 -1.96 8.00 -6.34
CA ARG A 37 -0.69 7.29 -6.13
C ARG A 37 -0.89 5.78 -6.24
N LEU A 38 -1.95 5.23 -5.66
CA LEU A 38 -2.28 3.80 -5.72
C LEU A 38 -2.39 3.28 -7.16
N PHE A 39 -3.14 3.95 -8.03
CA PHE A 39 -3.24 3.52 -9.43
C PHE A 39 -1.91 3.61 -10.19
N ARG A 40 -1.05 4.58 -9.84
CA ARG A 40 0.30 4.66 -10.43
C ARG A 40 1.18 3.51 -9.96
N ALA A 41 1.12 3.18 -8.66
CA ALA A 41 1.84 2.06 -8.08
C ALA A 41 1.39 0.74 -8.72
N HIS A 42 0.08 0.49 -8.80
CA HIS A 42 -0.45 -0.71 -9.45
C HIS A 42 -0.01 -0.85 -10.90
N ARG A 43 -0.09 0.24 -11.70
CA ARG A 43 0.31 0.21 -13.11
C ARG A 43 1.79 -0.12 -13.29
N LYS A 44 2.65 0.31 -12.38
CA LYS A 44 4.09 0.19 -12.51
C LYS A 44 4.62 -1.13 -11.93
N HIS A 45 3.99 -1.65 -10.87
CA HIS A 45 4.55 -2.72 -10.05
C HIS A 45 3.72 -4.01 -10.03
N LEU A 46 2.46 -4.00 -10.49
CA LEU A 46 1.60 -5.19 -10.48
C LEU A 46 1.42 -5.80 -11.89
N PRO A 47 1.35 -7.14 -11.99
CA PRO A 47 0.86 -7.84 -13.17
C PRO A 47 -0.57 -7.42 -13.54
N SER A 48 -0.97 -7.65 -14.79
CA SER A 48 -2.24 -7.16 -15.34
C SER A 48 -3.46 -7.65 -14.56
N GLU A 49 -3.47 -8.94 -14.21
CA GLU A 49 -4.57 -9.61 -13.52
C GLU A 49 -4.73 -9.07 -12.09
N MET A 50 -3.61 -8.91 -11.38
CA MET A 50 -3.58 -8.37 -10.01
C MET A 50 -3.97 -6.88 -9.98
N ARG A 51 -3.56 -6.11 -11.00
CA ARG A 51 -3.94 -4.71 -11.15
C ARG A 51 -5.45 -4.56 -11.35
N LEU A 52 -6.09 -5.42 -12.14
CA LEU A 52 -7.53 -5.33 -12.39
C LEU A 52 -8.32 -5.48 -11.08
N LEU A 53 -8.00 -6.51 -10.30
CA LEU A 53 -8.60 -6.74 -8.99
C LEU A 53 -8.30 -5.58 -8.02
N GLY A 54 -7.04 -5.16 -7.93
CA GLY A 54 -6.62 -4.08 -7.03
C GLY A 54 -7.27 -2.73 -7.36
N ASP A 55 -7.37 -2.37 -8.64
CA ASP A 55 -7.95 -1.11 -9.11
C ASP A 55 -9.46 -1.04 -8.83
N GLU A 56 -10.17 -2.17 -8.87
CA GLU A 56 -11.57 -2.26 -8.47
C GLU A 56 -11.75 -2.09 -6.97
N TYR A 57 -10.91 -2.78 -6.18
CA TYR A 57 -10.97 -2.72 -4.72
C TYR A 57 -10.65 -1.30 -4.20
N VAL A 58 -9.59 -0.65 -4.70
CA VAL A 58 -9.27 0.75 -4.36
C VAL A 58 -10.45 1.69 -4.64
N ARG A 59 -11.10 1.54 -5.79
CA ARG A 59 -12.29 2.35 -6.15
C ARG A 59 -13.43 2.16 -5.15
N ALA A 60 -13.74 0.90 -4.83
CA ALA A 60 -14.82 0.57 -3.91
C ALA A 60 -14.56 1.12 -2.51
N GLU A 61 -13.37 0.90 -1.97
CA GLU A 61 -13.00 1.31 -0.62
C GLU A 61 -12.96 2.82 -0.46
N PHE A 62 -12.32 3.56 -1.39
CA PHE A 62 -12.32 5.01 -1.34
C PHE A 62 -13.72 5.60 -1.50
N ARG A 63 -14.60 4.94 -2.27
CA ARG A 63 -16.01 5.36 -2.39
C ARG A 63 -16.77 5.14 -1.08
N ALA A 64 -16.59 3.98 -0.44
CA ALA A 64 -17.21 3.66 0.83
C ALA A 64 -16.76 4.59 1.97
N HIS A 65 -15.52 5.10 1.89
CA HIS A 65 -14.93 5.98 2.91
C HIS A 65 -15.12 7.48 2.66
N ARG A 66 -15.96 7.89 1.69
CA ARG A 66 -16.17 9.32 1.36
C ARG A 66 -16.84 10.12 2.47
N GLU A 67 -17.66 9.46 3.28
CA GLU A 67 -18.55 10.10 4.27
C GLU A 67 -18.11 9.79 5.71
N VAL A 68 -16.88 9.31 5.90
CA VAL A 68 -16.35 9.05 7.25
C VAL A 68 -16.10 10.36 7.97
N GLU A 69 -16.86 10.60 9.04
CA GLU A 69 -16.76 11.82 9.86
C GLU A 69 -15.72 11.70 10.98
N ASN A 70 -15.47 10.48 11.49
CA ASN A 70 -14.54 10.27 12.59
C ASN A 70 -13.08 10.44 12.09
N PRO A 71 -12.34 11.46 12.58
CA PRO A 71 -10.99 11.76 12.11
C PRO A 71 -10.00 10.62 12.40
N VAL A 72 -10.20 9.86 13.48
CA VAL A 72 -9.33 8.71 13.82
C VAL A 72 -9.46 7.61 12.77
N HIS A 73 -10.69 7.32 12.34
CA HIS A 73 -10.93 6.32 11.29
C HIS A 73 -10.36 6.77 9.95
N LEU A 74 -10.49 8.05 9.61
CA LEU A 74 -9.88 8.62 8.40
C LEU A 74 -8.35 8.54 8.44
N ILE A 75 -7.73 8.86 9.59
CA ILE A 75 -6.28 8.74 9.78
C ILE A 75 -5.83 7.29 9.62
N GLY A 76 -6.53 6.34 10.25
CA GLY A 76 -6.25 4.91 10.11
C GLY A 76 -6.33 4.45 8.65
N PHE A 77 -7.41 4.82 7.96
CA PHE A 77 -7.61 4.52 6.54
C PHE A 77 -6.45 5.05 5.68
N LEU A 78 -6.10 6.33 5.81
CA LEU A 78 -5.02 6.93 5.02
C LEU A 78 -3.65 6.31 5.34
N THR A 79 -3.41 5.95 6.60
CA THR A 79 -2.17 5.31 7.03
C THR A 79 -2.00 3.94 6.38
N GLU A 80 -3.01 3.08 6.47
CA GLU A 80 -2.97 1.73 5.90
C GLU A 80 -2.79 1.78 4.37
N TRP A 81 -3.55 2.63 3.68
CA TRP A 81 -3.42 2.78 2.22
C TRP A 81 -2.08 3.37 1.78
N GLN A 82 -1.48 4.25 2.59
CA GLN A 82 -0.15 4.80 2.33
C GLN A 82 0.95 3.75 2.52
N LEU A 83 0.85 2.93 3.57
CA LEU A 83 1.75 1.79 3.79
C LEU A 83 1.63 0.76 2.67
N TYR A 84 0.41 0.44 2.25
CA TYR A 84 0.17 -0.44 1.12
C TYR A 84 0.81 0.09 -0.17
N ALA A 85 0.63 1.38 -0.49
CA ALA A 85 1.25 1.99 -1.66
C ALA A 85 2.78 1.88 -1.62
N GLN A 86 3.40 2.13 -0.47
CA GLN A 86 4.85 1.98 -0.28
C GLN A 86 5.33 0.55 -0.48
N LYS A 87 4.56 -0.43 0.02
CA LYS A 87 4.86 -1.86 -0.15
C LYS A 87 4.79 -2.28 -1.62
N ILE A 88 3.80 -1.80 -2.37
CA ILE A 88 3.72 -2.02 -3.82
C ILE A 88 4.93 -1.38 -4.53
N GLU A 89 5.25 -0.12 -4.22
CA GLU A 89 6.37 0.60 -4.84
C GLU A 89 7.75 0.04 -4.53
N GLY A 90 7.91 -0.60 -3.36
CA GLY A 90 9.15 -1.25 -2.94
C GLY A 90 9.30 -2.70 -3.42
N ASP A 91 8.39 -3.19 -4.26
CA ASP A 91 8.32 -4.59 -4.73
C ASP A 91 8.28 -5.64 -3.59
N ALA A 92 7.97 -5.20 -2.36
CA ALA A 92 7.90 -6.03 -1.16
C ALA A 92 6.53 -6.70 -0.99
N TRP A 93 5.66 -6.57 -1.99
CA TRP A 93 4.31 -7.14 -1.97
C TRP A 93 4.28 -8.63 -2.30
N ALA A 94 5.24 -9.11 -3.09
CA ALA A 94 5.34 -10.50 -3.50
C ALA A 94 6.09 -11.32 -2.45
N GLY A 95 5.52 -12.48 -2.08
CA GLY A 95 6.16 -13.43 -1.17
C GLY A 95 6.12 -13.07 0.32
N GLU A 96 5.45 -11.98 0.70
CA GLU A 96 5.25 -11.66 2.11
C GLU A 96 4.28 -12.66 2.77
N LYS A 97 4.63 -13.12 3.97
CA LYS A 97 3.77 -13.98 4.78
C LYS A 97 2.71 -13.16 5.49
N LEU A 98 1.54 -13.75 5.68
CA LEU A 98 0.50 -13.15 6.52
C LEU A 98 1.03 -12.95 7.95
N ASP A 99 0.74 -11.78 8.50
CA ASP A 99 1.06 -11.45 9.89
C ASP A 99 0.31 -12.40 10.83
N GLN A 100 1.06 -13.18 11.60
CA GLN A 100 0.51 -14.15 12.55
C GLN A 100 -0.38 -13.49 13.61
N GLY A 101 -0.08 -12.25 14.00
CA GLY A 101 -0.91 -11.49 14.94
C GLY A 101 -2.27 -11.11 14.37
N LYS A 102 -2.38 -10.91 13.05
CA LYS A 102 -3.66 -10.69 12.36
C LYS A 102 -4.44 -11.99 12.22
N VAL A 103 -3.77 -13.08 11.84
CA VAL A 103 -4.41 -14.40 11.72
C VAL A 103 -5.00 -14.85 13.05
N ALA A 104 -4.29 -14.66 14.16
CA ALA A 104 -4.78 -15.01 15.49
C ALA A 104 -6.03 -14.23 15.96
N LYS A 105 -6.34 -13.10 15.30
CA LYS A 105 -7.51 -12.26 15.61
C LYS A 105 -8.71 -12.52 14.68
N MET A 106 -8.54 -13.38 13.67
CA MET A 106 -9.63 -13.73 12.75
C MET A 106 -10.66 -14.62 13.45
N SER A 107 -11.93 -14.48 13.06
CA SER A 107 -12.97 -15.42 13.49
C SER A 107 -12.80 -16.79 12.80
N ASP A 108 -13.45 -17.82 13.35
CA ASP A 108 -13.43 -19.17 12.75
C ASP A 108 -13.96 -19.16 11.30
N GLU A 109 -14.95 -18.32 11.00
CA GLU A 109 -15.49 -18.14 9.65
C GLU A 109 -14.44 -17.52 8.72
N GLN A 110 -13.75 -16.47 9.16
CA GLN A 110 -12.70 -15.81 8.37
C GLN A 110 -11.52 -16.75 8.12
N LEU A 111 -11.15 -17.57 9.11
CA LEU A 111 -10.12 -18.61 8.96
C LEU A 111 -10.55 -19.67 7.96
N GLY A 112 -11.83 -20.10 8.01
CA GLY A 112 -12.40 -21.02 7.03
C GLY A 112 -12.33 -20.47 5.60
N GLN A 113 -12.76 -19.22 5.40
CA GLN A 113 -12.70 -18.54 4.10
C GLN A 113 -11.25 -18.42 3.58
N LEU A 114 -10.31 -18.06 4.45
CA LEU A 114 -8.90 -17.96 4.11
C LEU A 114 -8.32 -19.32 3.68
N TYR A 115 -8.71 -20.40 4.36
CA TYR A 115 -8.30 -21.75 4.01
C TYR A 115 -8.86 -22.22 2.66
N GLU A 116 -10.13 -21.94 2.38
CA GLU A 116 -10.73 -22.24 1.07
C GLU A 116 -10.04 -21.48 -0.07
N LEU A 117 -9.72 -20.20 0.15
CA LEU A 117 -8.94 -19.40 -0.80
C LEU A 117 -7.57 -20.01 -1.07
N MET A 118 -6.84 -20.43 -0.03
CA MET A 118 -5.54 -21.09 -0.17
C MET A 118 -5.64 -22.36 -1.04
N LYS A 119 -6.64 -23.22 -0.78
CA LYS A 119 -6.86 -24.43 -1.58
C LYS A 119 -7.18 -24.11 -3.04
N ALA A 120 -8.01 -23.11 -3.30
CA ALA A 120 -8.36 -22.70 -4.66
C ALA A 120 -7.12 -22.23 -5.46
N ILE A 121 -6.23 -21.46 -4.83
CA ILE A 121 -4.98 -20.99 -5.45
C ILE A 121 -4.01 -22.17 -5.72
N GLN A 122 -3.90 -23.13 -4.80
CA GLN A 122 -3.04 -24.32 -5.02
C GLN A 122 -3.55 -25.19 -6.17
N LYS A 123 -4.87 -25.35 -6.28
CA LYS A 123 -5.50 -26.08 -7.37
C LYS A 123 -5.19 -25.43 -8.73
N SER A 124 -5.38 -24.12 -8.86
CA SER A 124 -5.10 -23.40 -10.12
C SER A 124 -3.61 -23.43 -10.51
N GLY A 125 -2.70 -23.37 -9.52
CA GLY A 125 -1.26 -23.48 -9.77
C GLY A 125 -0.79 -24.89 -10.19
N THR A 126 -1.55 -25.93 -9.83
CA THR A 126 -1.25 -27.33 -10.18
C THR A 126 -1.78 -27.70 -11.56
N GLU A 127 -2.96 -27.19 -11.93
CA GLU A 127 -3.57 -27.45 -13.26
C GLU A 127 -2.82 -26.75 -14.41
N GLY A 128 -2.12 -25.64 -14.15
CA GLY A 128 -1.31 -24.94 -15.15
C GLY A 128 -0.01 -25.65 -15.58
N GLN A 129 0.56 -26.52 -14.73
CA GLN A 129 1.83 -27.23 -15.02
C GLN A 129 1.65 -28.52 -15.83
N GLY A 130 0.41 -28.99 -16.05
CA GLY A 130 0.11 -30.23 -16.77
C GLY A 130 -0.08 -30.09 -18.29
N SER A 131 0.17 -28.90 -18.86
CA SER A 131 -0.09 -28.59 -20.28
C SER A 131 1.15 -28.24 -21.11
N GLU A 132 2.34 -28.40 -20.53
CA GLU A 132 3.64 -28.35 -21.23
C GLU A 132 4.29 -29.73 -21.16
N SER A 133 3.84 -30.66 -22.01
CA SER A 133 4.54 -31.91 -22.34
C SER A 133 4.13 -32.38 -23.73
#